data_AF-A0A4P9YXX3-F1
#
_entry.id   AF-A0A4P9YXX3-F1
#
_cell.length_a   1.000
_cell.length_b   1.000
_cell.length_c   1.000
_cell.angle_alpha   90.00
_cell.angle_beta   90.00
_cell.angle_gamma   90.00
#
_symmetry.space_group_name_H-M   'P 1'
#
loop_
_entity.id
_entity.type
_entity.pdbx_description
1 polymer ?
#
loop_
_entity_poly.entity_id
_entity_poly.type
_entity_poly.pdbx_seq_one_letter_code
_entity_poly.pdbx_strand_id
1 'polypeptide(L)'
;MRCLALRLALAAHVVAIITIIITIVFAGYVDARCNEILVRREVRDLTRTQWDRFVRAVNKIMTDSTPSTYDKLTSMHIKHAYEVHHSPMFLPWHRKYIKLFENELRKHDKSIAIPYWDWSVDSQHPHLSPVLSPLYYGGNGRGRHHCVPDTPFAKYRPRYVVGNDYPCISREYNDGNKLSPFSSTEDLARITASSESMVWFYPRLEARPHAAVHLNLGNQFSGPSATNDPIFFAHHAFIDHLWALWQRRRPEHANDMGVLSMDAKLPAFDVPVSTVVHTEADGLCYRY
;
A
#
# COMPACT_ATOMS: atom_id res chain seq x y z
N MET A 1 56.98 -45.79 12.42
CA MET A 1 56.77 -44.33 12.61
C MET A 1 56.46 -43.54 11.33
N ARG A 2 56.90 -43.94 10.13
CA ARG A 2 56.65 -43.16 8.89
C ARG A 2 55.24 -43.26 8.27
N CYS A 3 54.43 -44.27 8.66
CA CYS A 3 53.10 -44.50 8.07
C CYS A 3 51.97 -43.66 8.71
N LEU A 4 52.15 -43.20 9.96
CA LEU A 4 51.13 -42.43 10.69
C LEU A 4 51.13 -40.93 10.27
N ALA A 5 52.30 -40.38 9.96
CA ALA A 5 52.45 -38.99 9.53
C ALA A 5 51.80 -38.70 8.16
N LEU A 6 51.79 -39.67 7.25
CA LEU A 6 51.19 -39.52 5.92
C LEU A 6 49.65 -39.50 5.96
N ARG A 7 49.04 -40.23 6.90
CA ARG A 7 47.58 -40.26 7.09
C ARG A 7 47.03 -38.98 7.73
N LEU A 8 47.80 -38.37 8.64
CA LEU A 8 47.45 -37.09 9.26
C LEU A 8 47.59 -35.91 8.27
N ALA A 9 48.61 -35.95 7.39
CA ALA A 9 48.78 -34.93 6.35
C ALA A 9 47.64 -34.95 5.31
N LEU A 10 47.24 -36.15 4.84
CA LEU A 10 46.09 -36.27 3.92
C LEU A 10 44.78 -35.80 4.57
N ALA A 11 44.52 -36.14 5.84
CA ALA A 11 43.33 -35.72 6.55
C ALA A 11 43.26 -34.19 6.73
N ALA A 12 44.39 -33.54 7.03
CA ALA A 12 44.46 -32.08 7.13
C ALA A 12 44.21 -31.37 5.79
N HIS A 13 44.68 -31.95 4.67
CA HIS A 13 44.45 -31.39 3.33
C HIS A 13 43.00 -31.57 2.87
N VAL A 14 42.37 -32.71 3.19
CA VAL A 14 40.95 -32.96 2.90
C VAL A 14 40.06 -32.03 3.72
N VAL A 15 40.35 -31.81 5.02
CA VAL A 15 39.60 -30.89 5.88
C VAL A 15 39.75 -29.45 5.40
N ALA A 16 40.96 -29.01 5.02
CA ALA A 16 41.21 -27.67 4.48
C ALA A 16 40.50 -27.43 3.14
N ILE A 17 40.47 -28.41 2.23
CA ILE A 17 39.73 -28.33 0.96
C ILE A 17 38.22 -28.26 1.19
N ILE A 18 37.68 -29.04 2.15
CA ILE A 18 36.27 -28.98 2.54
C ILE A 18 35.91 -27.62 3.18
N THR A 19 36.79 -27.05 4.01
CA THR A 19 36.54 -25.70 4.57
C THR A 19 36.62 -24.61 3.51
N ILE A 20 37.54 -24.71 2.55
CA ILE A 20 37.66 -23.77 1.42
C ILE A 20 36.41 -23.85 0.52
N ILE A 21 35.88 -25.05 0.25
CA ILE A 21 34.64 -25.23 -0.51
C ILE A 21 33.43 -24.66 0.27
N ILE A 22 33.35 -24.85 1.59
CA ILE A 22 32.29 -24.25 2.41
C ILE A 22 32.39 -22.71 2.43
N THR A 23 33.58 -22.13 2.45
CA THR A 23 33.73 -20.66 2.37
C THR A 23 33.47 -20.08 0.98
N ILE A 24 33.67 -20.85 -0.10
CA ILE A 24 33.37 -20.39 -1.48
C ILE A 24 31.87 -20.50 -1.79
N VAL A 25 31.13 -21.42 -1.15
CA VAL A 25 29.66 -21.51 -1.30
C VAL A 25 28.91 -20.35 -0.61
N PHE A 26 29.55 -19.61 0.30
CA PHE A 26 28.96 -18.41 0.92
C PHE A 26 29.39 -17.09 0.27
N ALA A 27 30.17 -17.12 -0.80
CA ALA A 27 30.59 -15.94 -1.56
C ALA A 27 29.95 -15.93 -2.95
N GLY A 28 28.64 -15.67 -3.01
CA GLY A 28 27.96 -15.42 -4.29
C GLY A 28 26.51 -15.86 -4.38
N TYR A 29 25.65 -15.33 -3.51
CA TYR A 29 24.25 -15.11 -3.90
C TYR A 29 23.80 -13.79 -3.29
N VAL A 30 24.35 -12.70 -3.82
CA VAL A 30 23.66 -11.41 -3.71
C VAL A 30 22.47 -11.51 -4.67
N ASP A 31 21.39 -12.15 -4.23
CA ASP A 31 20.09 -11.98 -4.86
C ASP A 31 19.64 -10.55 -4.54
N ALA A 32 20.21 -9.58 -5.25
CA ALA A 32 19.75 -8.20 -5.20
C ALA A 32 18.39 -8.16 -5.92
N ARG A 33 17.35 -8.71 -5.29
CA ARG A 33 15.96 -8.67 -5.79
C ARG A 33 15.48 -7.24 -6.06
N CYS A 34 16.15 -6.26 -5.47
CA CYS A 34 15.88 -4.85 -5.61
C CYS A 34 17.18 -4.05 -5.74
N ASN A 35 17.29 -3.25 -6.80
CA ASN A 35 18.40 -2.31 -7.01
C ASN A 35 18.30 -1.09 -6.06
N GLU A 36 17.08 -0.70 -5.69
CA GLU A 36 16.78 0.42 -4.79
C GLU A 36 15.55 0.04 -3.96
N ILE A 37 15.61 0.27 -2.64
CA ILE A 37 14.46 0.11 -1.75
C ILE A 37 13.87 1.49 -1.45
N LEU A 38 12.62 1.70 -1.86
CA LEU A 38 11.87 2.90 -1.53
C LEU A 38 11.33 2.83 -0.10
N VAL A 39 11.25 3.98 0.57
CA VAL A 39 10.66 4.07 1.92
C VAL A 39 9.37 4.88 1.84
N ARG A 40 8.23 4.22 2.04
CA ARG A 40 6.92 4.86 2.19
C ARG A 40 6.82 5.41 3.61
N ARG A 41 6.59 6.72 3.74
CA ARG A 41 6.57 7.41 5.04
C ARG A 41 5.16 7.83 5.39
N GLU A 42 4.92 8.05 6.68
CA GLU A 42 3.68 8.67 7.14
C GLU A 42 3.59 10.10 6.55
N VAL A 43 2.39 10.54 6.17
CA VAL A 43 2.15 11.87 5.58
C VAL A 43 2.78 13.02 6.38
N ARG A 44 2.72 12.97 7.71
CA ARG A 44 3.23 13.95 8.68
C ARG A 44 4.75 13.90 8.83
N ASP A 45 5.38 12.80 8.44
CA ASP A 45 6.84 12.65 8.44
C ASP A 45 7.48 13.13 7.13
N LEU A 46 6.67 13.48 6.13
CA LEU A 46 7.19 14.09 4.90
C LEU A 46 7.64 15.52 5.16
N THR A 47 8.83 15.85 4.65
CA THR A 47 9.23 17.25 4.49
C THR A 47 8.30 17.95 3.51
N ARG A 48 8.20 19.29 3.63
CA ARG A 48 7.39 20.09 2.71
C ARG A 48 7.78 19.87 1.25
N THR A 49 9.07 19.76 0.96
CA THR A 49 9.58 19.48 -0.39
C THR A 49 9.14 18.12 -0.93
N GLN A 50 9.15 17.07 -0.10
CA GLN A 50 8.66 15.74 -0.50
C GLN A 50 7.16 15.78 -0.79
N TRP A 51 6.37 16.43 0.07
CA TRP A 51 4.94 16.62 -0.15
C TRP A 51 4.65 17.39 -1.44
N ASP A 52 5.34 18.51 -1.68
CA ASP A 52 5.13 19.30 -2.90
C ASP A 52 5.53 18.53 -4.18
N ARG A 53 6.54 17.66 -4.13
CA ARG A 53 6.90 16.76 -5.25
C ARG A 53 5.78 15.76 -5.53
N PHE A 54 5.26 15.12 -4.48
CA PHE A 54 4.12 14.21 -4.59
C PHE A 54 2.90 14.92 -5.20
N VAL A 55 2.51 16.08 -4.66
CA VAL A 55 1.37 16.86 -5.15
C VAL A 55 1.53 17.26 -6.63
N ARG A 56 2.74 17.69 -7.03
CA ARG A 56 3.01 18.03 -8.44
C ARG A 56 2.87 16.81 -9.36
N ALA A 57 3.40 15.66 -8.98
CA ALA A 57 3.31 14.45 -9.79
C ALA A 57 1.87 13.95 -9.92
N VAL A 58 1.08 13.98 -8.84
CA VAL A 58 -0.34 13.61 -8.88
C VAL A 58 -1.13 14.54 -9.81
N ASN A 59 -0.99 15.86 -9.66
CA ASN A 59 -1.63 16.83 -10.56
C ASN A 59 -1.20 16.65 -12.03
N LYS A 60 0.06 16.22 -12.27
CA LYS A 60 0.55 15.93 -13.62
C LYS A 60 -0.21 14.76 -14.24
N ILE A 61 -0.33 13.62 -13.56
CA ILE A 61 -1.03 12.44 -14.11
C ILE A 61 -2.56 12.62 -14.16
N MET A 62 -3.12 13.59 -13.42
CA MET A 62 -4.51 14.02 -13.52
C MET A 62 -4.82 14.87 -14.78
N THR A 63 -3.79 15.41 -15.44
CA THR A 63 -3.94 16.38 -16.54
C THR A 63 -3.14 16.03 -17.80
N ASP A 64 -2.47 14.87 -17.82
CA ASP A 64 -1.53 14.49 -18.88
C ASP A 64 -2.20 14.12 -20.21
N SER A 65 -3.46 13.70 -20.19
CA SER A 65 -4.20 13.18 -21.33
C SER A 65 -5.70 13.16 -21.04
N THR A 66 -6.52 12.79 -22.03
CA THR A 66 -7.97 12.66 -21.89
C THR A 66 -8.43 11.34 -22.52
N PRO A 67 -8.89 10.34 -21.75
CA PRO A 67 -8.84 10.25 -20.28
C PRO A 67 -7.40 10.31 -19.74
N SER A 68 -7.21 10.97 -18.60
CA SER A 68 -5.91 11.10 -17.95
C SER A 68 -5.39 9.76 -17.46
N THR A 69 -4.09 9.67 -17.15
CA THR A 69 -3.52 8.49 -16.49
C THR A 69 -4.22 8.23 -15.16
N TYR A 70 -4.54 9.27 -14.39
CA TYR A 70 -5.30 9.14 -13.14
C TYR A 70 -6.73 8.61 -13.38
N ASP A 71 -7.43 9.09 -14.42
CA ASP A 71 -8.77 8.58 -14.77
C ASP A 71 -8.75 7.08 -15.10
N LYS A 72 -7.69 6.61 -15.77
CA LYS A 72 -7.53 5.18 -16.11
C LYS A 72 -7.34 4.33 -14.86
N LEU A 73 -6.62 4.83 -13.85
CA LEU A 73 -6.48 4.17 -12.56
C LEU A 73 -7.83 4.08 -11.84
N THR A 74 -8.63 5.16 -11.83
CA THR A 74 -9.98 5.13 -11.27
C THR A 74 -10.86 4.12 -12.00
N SER A 75 -10.85 4.14 -13.34
CA SER A 75 -11.64 3.22 -14.16
C SER A 75 -11.31 1.76 -13.88
N MET A 76 -10.03 1.43 -13.68
CA MET A 76 -9.59 0.07 -13.31
C MET A 76 -10.20 -0.38 -11.99
N HIS A 77 -10.14 0.45 -10.94
CA HIS A 77 -10.72 0.12 -9.65
C HIS A 77 -12.24 -0.07 -9.74
N ILE A 78 -12.95 0.83 -10.42
CA ILE A 78 -14.41 0.73 -10.61
C ILE A 78 -14.78 -0.60 -11.28
N LYS A 79 -14.05 -1.01 -12.33
CA LYS A 79 -14.36 -2.23 -13.10
C LYS A 79 -14.16 -3.51 -12.31
N HIS A 80 -13.18 -3.54 -11.40
CA HIS A 80 -12.82 -4.75 -10.66
C HIS A 80 -13.28 -4.72 -9.19
N ALA A 81 -13.98 -3.67 -8.75
CA ALA A 81 -14.36 -3.48 -7.35
C ALA A 81 -15.05 -4.71 -6.75
N TYR A 82 -15.91 -5.40 -7.51
CA TYR A 82 -16.61 -6.60 -7.06
C TYR A 82 -15.68 -7.81 -6.83
N GLU A 83 -14.62 -7.95 -7.63
CA GLU A 83 -13.71 -9.10 -7.55
C GLU A 83 -12.64 -8.93 -6.46
N VAL A 84 -12.35 -7.66 -6.09
CA VAL A 84 -11.20 -7.29 -5.25
C VAL A 84 -11.60 -6.77 -3.86
N HIS A 85 -12.89 -6.78 -3.52
CA HIS A 85 -13.40 -6.49 -2.19
C HIS A 85 -14.23 -7.66 -1.68
N HIS A 86 -14.31 -7.82 -0.35
CA HIS A 86 -14.93 -8.96 0.34
C HIS A 86 -14.40 -10.30 -0.17
N SER A 87 -13.14 -10.29 -0.59
CA SER A 87 -12.49 -11.34 -1.36
C SER A 87 -11.05 -11.48 -0.87
N PRO A 88 -10.49 -12.69 -0.88
CA PRO A 88 -9.06 -12.89 -0.58
C PRO A 88 -8.11 -12.06 -1.47
N MET A 89 -8.59 -11.58 -2.64
CA MET A 89 -7.83 -10.69 -3.52
C MET A 89 -7.62 -9.29 -2.95
N PHE A 90 -8.34 -8.90 -1.90
CA PHE A 90 -8.33 -7.55 -1.33
C PHE A 90 -6.91 -7.02 -1.09
N LEU A 91 -6.12 -7.69 -0.26
CA LEU A 91 -4.77 -7.22 0.06
C LEU A 91 -3.79 -7.29 -1.13
N PRO A 92 -3.61 -8.43 -1.83
CA PRO A 92 -2.61 -8.51 -2.90
C PRO A 92 -2.95 -7.62 -4.10
N TRP A 93 -4.24 -7.47 -4.44
CA TRP A 93 -4.65 -6.59 -5.54
C TRP A 93 -4.41 -5.12 -5.19
N HIS A 94 -4.83 -4.66 -4.00
CA HIS A 94 -4.63 -3.26 -3.60
C HIS A 94 -3.14 -2.91 -3.46
N ARG A 95 -2.29 -3.82 -2.97
CA ARG A 95 -0.83 -3.65 -2.97
C ARG A 95 -0.28 -3.41 -4.38
N LYS A 96 -0.69 -4.22 -5.36
CA LYS A 96 -0.29 -4.03 -6.77
C LYS A 96 -0.83 -2.72 -7.34
N TYR A 97 -2.07 -2.38 -7.02
CA TYR A 97 -2.76 -1.19 -7.51
C TYR A 97 -2.09 0.10 -7.02
N ILE A 98 -1.80 0.22 -5.72
CA ILE A 98 -1.10 1.40 -5.20
C ILE A 98 0.35 1.46 -5.70
N LYS A 99 0.99 0.30 -5.99
CA LYS A 99 2.30 0.27 -6.64
C LYS A 99 2.24 0.75 -8.09
N LEU A 100 1.18 0.42 -8.84
CA LEU A 100 0.96 0.96 -10.18
C LEU A 100 0.86 2.48 -10.12
N PHE A 101 0.07 3.04 -9.20
CA PHE A 101 -0.01 4.48 -8.98
C PHE A 101 1.37 5.09 -8.65
N GLU A 102 2.11 4.50 -7.70
CA GLU A 102 3.49 4.94 -7.38
C GLU A 102 4.40 4.94 -8.61
N ASN A 103 4.32 3.90 -9.45
CA ASN A 103 5.12 3.81 -10.67
C ASN A 103 4.77 4.89 -11.70
N GLU A 104 3.49 5.24 -11.85
CA GLU A 104 3.07 6.35 -12.72
C GLU A 104 3.62 7.70 -12.22
N LEU A 105 3.59 7.96 -10.90
CA LEU A 105 4.21 9.15 -10.33
C LEU A 105 5.73 9.17 -10.57
N ARG A 106 6.38 8.01 -10.43
CA ARG A 106 7.82 7.84 -10.65
C ARG A 106 8.26 7.96 -12.10
N LYS A 107 7.35 7.99 -13.08
CA LYS A 107 7.70 8.40 -14.45
C LYS A 107 8.06 9.89 -14.53
N HIS A 108 7.58 10.69 -13.57
CA HIS A 108 7.83 12.13 -13.49
C HIS A 108 8.88 12.50 -12.44
N ASP A 109 8.90 11.81 -11.30
CA ASP A 109 9.88 12.04 -10.24
C ASP A 109 10.28 10.73 -9.56
N LYS A 110 11.51 10.27 -9.85
CA LYS A 110 12.08 9.01 -9.33
C LYS A 110 12.33 9.02 -7.82
N SER A 111 12.20 10.16 -7.12
CA SER A 111 12.32 10.23 -5.66
C SER A 111 11.01 9.92 -4.93
N ILE A 112 9.89 9.80 -5.63
CA ILE A 112 8.59 9.56 -5.01
C ILE A 112 8.46 8.12 -4.53
N ALA A 113 8.10 7.99 -3.26
CA ALA A 113 7.40 6.86 -2.66
C ALA A 113 6.05 7.38 -2.16
N ILE A 114 4.97 6.62 -2.35
CA ILE A 114 3.65 7.09 -1.89
C ILE A 114 3.61 7.16 -0.35
N PRO A 115 3.05 8.23 0.25
CA PRO A 115 2.90 8.27 1.68
C PRO A 115 1.78 7.33 2.15
N TYR A 116 1.78 6.99 3.43
CA TYR A 116 0.65 6.34 4.10
C TYR A 116 0.04 7.27 5.15
N TRP A 117 -1.27 7.14 5.36
CA TRP A 117 -1.98 7.87 6.41
C TRP A 117 -2.27 6.92 7.56
N ASP A 118 -1.50 7.05 8.65
CA ASP A 118 -1.81 6.36 9.90
C ASP A 118 -2.93 7.11 10.61
N TRP A 119 -4.16 6.81 10.21
CA TRP A 119 -5.37 7.39 10.77
C TRP A 119 -5.68 6.89 12.19
N SER A 120 -4.94 5.91 12.70
CA SER A 120 -5.18 5.31 14.02
C SER A 120 -4.75 6.21 15.18
N VAL A 121 -3.80 7.11 14.94
CA VAL A 121 -3.33 8.04 15.98
C VAL A 121 -4.32 9.18 16.27
N ASP A 122 -5.18 9.50 15.29
CA ASP A 122 -6.23 10.52 15.39
C ASP A 122 -7.61 9.87 15.56
N SER A 123 -7.67 8.58 15.89
CA SER A 123 -8.87 7.73 15.72
C SER A 123 -10.12 8.25 16.42
N GLN A 124 -9.96 8.94 17.56
CA GLN A 124 -11.08 9.46 18.35
C GLN A 124 -11.74 10.69 17.73
N HIS A 125 -10.96 11.52 17.03
CA HIS A 125 -11.43 12.71 16.34
C HIS A 125 -10.77 12.86 14.97
N PRO A 126 -11.04 11.96 14.01
CA PRO A 126 -10.24 11.89 12.78
C PRO A 126 -10.30 13.17 11.94
N HIS A 127 -11.43 13.88 11.99
CA HIS A 127 -11.63 15.17 11.31
C HIS A 127 -10.68 16.28 11.79
N LEU A 128 -10.00 16.11 12.92
CA LEU A 128 -8.97 17.04 13.41
C LEU A 128 -7.56 16.66 12.95
N SER A 129 -7.39 15.52 12.26
CA SER A 129 -6.10 15.09 11.75
C SER A 129 -5.50 16.16 10.82
N PRO A 130 -4.21 16.52 10.96
CA PRO A 130 -3.54 17.39 10.01
C PRO A 130 -3.66 16.90 8.57
N VAL A 131 -3.75 15.58 8.34
CA VAL A 131 -3.89 14.97 7.02
C VAL A 131 -5.18 15.41 6.31
N LEU A 132 -6.24 15.69 7.08
CA LEU A 132 -7.53 16.21 6.60
C LEU A 132 -7.63 17.74 6.67
N SER A 133 -6.49 18.43 6.51
CA SER A 133 -6.42 19.89 6.47
C SER A 133 -5.96 20.40 5.09
N PRO A 134 -6.07 21.72 4.82
CA PRO A 134 -5.55 22.33 3.59
C PRO A 134 -4.04 22.13 3.37
N LEU A 135 -3.29 21.78 4.42
CA LEU A 135 -1.86 21.48 4.29
C LEU A 135 -1.62 20.21 3.47
N TYR A 136 -2.55 19.25 3.55
CA TYR A 136 -2.44 17.93 2.91
C TYR A 136 -3.63 17.64 2.01
N TYR A 137 -4.58 16.80 2.39
CA TYR A 137 -5.61 16.29 1.47
C TYR A 137 -6.92 17.10 1.47
N GLY A 138 -7.01 18.18 2.26
CA GLY A 138 -8.24 18.95 2.46
C GLY A 138 -9.22 18.26 3.43
N GLY A 139 -10.23 19.00 3.88
CA GLY A 139 -11.19 18.55 4.89
C GLY A 139 -12.49 17.98 4.32
N ASN A 140 -13.61 18.37 4.93
CA ASN A 140 -14.96 18.02 4.49
C ASN A 140 -15.37 18.80 3.24
N GLY A 141 -16.26 18.21 2.44
CA GLY A 141 -16.82 18.84 1.26
C GLY A 141 -17.76 20.00 1.60
N ARG A 142 -17.89 20.94 0.66
CA ARG A 142 -18.75 22.13 0.79
C ARG A 142 -19.61 22.35 -0.43
N GLY A 143 -20.74 23.01 -0.21
CA GLY A 143 -21.70 23.37 -1.26
C GLY A 143 -22.46 22.17 -1.83
N ARG A 144 -23.23 22.40 -2.90
CA ARG A 144 -24.16 21.42 -3.48
C ARG A 144 -23.52 20.08 -3.89
N HIS A 145 -22.28 20.11 -4.37
CA HIS A 145 -21.56 18.92 -4.84
C HIS A 145 -20.59 18.37 -3.79
N HIS A 146 -20.59 18.92 -2.57
CA HIS A 146 -19.67 18.56 -1.50
C HIS A 146 -18.21 18.52 -1.95
N CYS A 147 -17.80 19.49 -2.79
CA CYS A 147 -16.43 19.57 -3.26
C CYS A 147 -15.50 19.84 -2.09
N VAL A 148 -14.34 19.19 -2.05
CA VAL A 148 -13.26 19.51 -1.09
C VAL A 148 -12.50 20.72 -1.64
N PRO A 149 -12.76 21.97 -1.19
CA PRO A 149 -12.25 23.15 -1.87
C PRO A 149 -10.80 23.47 -1.51
N ASP A 150 -10.32 22.92 -0.40
CA ASP A 150 -9.04 23.19 0.23
C ASP A 150 -7.99 22.11 -0.06
N THR A 151 -8.31 21.15 -0.91
CA THR A 151 -7.35 20.14 -1.36
C THR A 151 -6.43 20.68 -2.46
N PRO A 152 -5.12 20.35 -2.49
CA PRO A 152 -4.20 20.76 -3.55
C PRO A 152 -4.52 20.10 -4.91
N PHE A 153 -5.52 19.22 -4.94
CA PHE A 153 -6.03 18.52 -6.12
C PHE A 153 -7.37 19.09 -6.63
N ALA A 154 -7.83 20.24 -6.10
CA ALA A 154 -9.17 20.79 -6.36
C ALA A 154 -9.46 21.12 -7.84
N LYS A 155 -8.45 21.14 -8.71
CA LYS A 155 -8.59 21.33 -10.16
C LYS A 155 -8.99 20.05 -10.90
N TYR A 156 -8.80 18.87 -10.30
CA TYR A 156 -9.17 17.61 -10.92
C TYR A 156 -10.68 17.52 -11.11
N ARG A 157 -11.09 16.98 -12.25
CA ARG A 157 -12.49 16.77 -12.63
C ARG A 157 -12.66 15.28 -12.94
N PRO A 158 -13.22 14.50 -12.00
CA PRO A 158 -13.39 13.06 -12.18
C PRO A 158 -14.13 12.71 -13.47
N ARG A 159 -13.55 11.86 -14.32
CA ARG A 159 -14.22 11.38 -15.54
C ARG A 159 -15.08 10.14 -15.30
N TYR A 160 -14.62 9.24 -14.43
CA TYR A 160 -15.30 7.98 -14.15
C TYR A 160 -15.84 8.01 -12.73
N VAL A 161 -17.16 7.86 -12.60
CA VAL A 161 -17.89 7.94 -11.33
C VAL A 161 -18.97 6.88 -11.27
N VAL A 162 -19.38 6.51 -10.05
CA VAL A 162 -20.51 5.61 -9.80
C VAL A 162 -21.51 6.35 -8.92
N GLY A 163 -22.80 6.29 -9.27
CA GLY A 163 -23.86 7.01 -8.56
C GLY A 163 -24.04 8.42 -9.10
N ASN A 164 -23.79 9.43 -8.27
CA ASN A 164 -24.02 10.84 -8.60
C ASN A 164 -22.99 11.41 -9.60
N ASP A 165 -23.33 12.53 -10.21
CA ASP A 165 -22.36 13.35 -10.94
C ASP A 165 -21.47 14.11 -9.95
N TYR A 166 -20.15 13.89 -10.06
CA TYR A 166 -19.15 14.50 -9.19
C TYR A 166 -18.21 15.39 -10.02
N PRO A 167 -18.48 16.70 -10.12
CA PRO A 167 -17.65 17.62 -10.89
C PRO A 167 -16.33 17.97 -10.18
N CYS A 168 -15.97 17.30 -9.10
CA CYS A 168 -14.83 17.59 -8.25
C CYS A 168 -14.55 16.39 -7.33
N ILE A 169 -13.39 16.39 -6.66
CA ILE A 169 -13.17 15.51 -5.50
C ILE A 169 -14.20 15.89 -4.43
N SER A 170 -14.96 14.91 -3.97
CA SER A 170 -16.13 15.13 -3.12
C SER A 170 -16.12 14.24 -1.88
N ARG A 171 -16.46 14.84 -0.74
CA ARG A 171 -16.53 14.17 0.58
C ARG A 171 -17.71 14.71 1.36
N GLU A 172 -18.41 13.84 2.07
CA GLU A 172 -19.48 14.24 2.98
C GLU A 172 -19.29 13.45 4.27
N TYR A 173 -18.74 14.12 5.28
CA TYR A 173 -18.47 13.45 6.54
C TYR A 173 -19.77 12.95 7.18
N ASN A 174 -19.70 11.74 7.74
CA ASN A 174 -20.87 11.04 8.24
C ASN A 174 -21.48 11.60 9.55
N ASP A 175 -20.83 12.57 10.19
CA ASP A 175 -21.32 13.26 11.40
C ASP A 175 -21.25 14.79 11.20
N GLY A 176 -21.86 15.27 10.12
CA GLY A 176 -21.91 16.68 9.76
C GLY A 176 -20.54 17.22 9.35
N ASN A 177 -19.89 17.97 10.25
CA ASN A 177 -18.50 18.43 10.06
C ASN A 177 -17.48 17.62 10.87
N LYS A 178 -17.90 16.51 11.46
CA LYS A 178 -17.07 15.58 12.22
C LYS A 178 -17.09 14.21 11.54
N LEU A 179 -16.10 13.40 11.89
CA LEU A 179 -16.02 11.99 11.50
C LEU A 179 -16.27 11.13 12.72
N SER A 180 -17.08 10.07 12.57
CA SER A 180 -17.16 9.01 13.57
C SER A 180 -15.77 8.39 13.80
N PRO A 181 -15.49 7.88 15.00
CA PRO A 181 -14.18 7.34 15.33
C PRO A 181 -13.72 6.20 14.40
N PHE A 182 -12.43 6.22 14.04
CA PHE A 182 -11.77 5.13 13.36
C PHE A 182 -11.27 4.06 14.33
N SER A 183 -10.68 2.98 13.80
CA SER A 183 -10.04 1.98 14.66
C SER A 183 -8.79 2.57 15.33
N SER A 184 -8.62 2.34 16.62
CA SER A 184 -7.46 2.84 17.36
C SER A 184 -6.18 2.07 17.04
N THR A 185 -5.02 2.62 17.39
CA THR A 185 -3.74 1.91 17.29
C THR A 185 -3.77 0.58 18.06
N GLU A 186 -4.43 0.54 19.22
CA GLU A 186 -4.60 -0.68 20.03
C GLU A 186 -5.45 -1.73 19.31
N ASP A 187 -6.57 -1.32 18.69
CA ASP A 187 -7.42 -2.22 17.93
C ASP A 187 -6.66 -2.86 16.76
N LEU A 188 -5.85 -2.07 16.04
CA LEU A 188 -5.03 -2.54 14.92
C LEU A 188 -3.88 -3.43 15.39
N ALA A 189 -3.25 -3.11 16.51
CA ALA A 189 -2.24 -3.95 17.14
C ALA A 189 -2.84 -5.31 17.52
N ARG A 190 -4.07 -5.34 18.07
CA ARG A 190 -4.78 -6.58 18.37
C ARG A 190 -5.09 -7.38 17.11
N ILE A 191 -5.58 -6.75 16.03
CA ILE A 191 -5.85 -7.45 14.76
C ILE A 191 -4.56 -8.06 14.19
N THR A 192 -3.48 -7.29 14.13
CA THR A 192 -2.19 -7.77 13.59
C THR A 192 -1.50 -8.80 14.49
N ALA A 193 -1.72 -8.78 15.81
CA ALA A 193 -1.14 -9.76 16.72
C ALA A 193 -1.97 -11.05 16.81
N SER A 194 -3.30 -10.95 16.77
CA SER A 194 -4.19 -12.07 17.11
C SER A 194 -4.78 -12.82 15.91
N SER A 195 -4.59 -12.34 14.68
CA SER A 195 -5.00 -13.09 13.49
C SER A 195 -3.96 -14.15 13.16
N GLU A 196 -4.34 -15.42 13.31
CA GLU A 196 -3.43 -16.57 13.16
C GLU A 196 -3.17 -16.95 11.69
N SER A 197 -4.05 -16.54 10.79
CA SER A 197 -3.93 -16.82 9.36
C SER A 197 -4.57 -15.72 8.52
N MET A 198 -4.25 -15.71 7.23
CA MET A 198 -4.76 -14.75 6.25
C MET A 198 -6.29 -14.74 6.21
N VAL A 199 -6.94 -15.92 6.29
CA VAL A 199 -8.42 -16.04 6.27
C VAL A 199 -9.09 -15.35 7.46
N TRP A 200 -8.38 -15.15 8.57
CA TRP A 200 -8.85 -14.36 9.70
C TRP A 200 -8.36 -12.91 9.66
N PHE A 201 -7.21 -12.66 9.05
CA PHE A 201 -6.60 -11.34 9.00
C PHE A 201 -7.31 -10.40 8.02
N TYR A 202 -7.42 -10.77 6.74
CA TYR A 202 -7.94 -9.85 5.73
C TYR A 202 -9.38 -9.38 6.00
N PRO A 203 -10.34 -10.23 6.43
CA PRO A 203 -11.71 -9.77 6.65
C PRO A 203 -11.82 -8.83 7.85
N ARG A 204 -11.01 -9.05 8.91
CA ARG A 204 -10.96 -8.16 10.08
C ARG A 204 -10.39 -6.79 9.73
N LEU A 205 -9.42 -6.75 8.82
CA LEU A 205 -8.82 -5.51 8.34
C LEU A 205 -9.75 -4.78 7.33
N GLU A 206 -10.39 -5.52 6.43
CA GLU A 206 -11.31 -4.97 5.43
C GLU A 206 -12.61 -4.43 6.06
N ALA A 207 -13.11 -5.07 7.13
CA ALA A 207 -14.35 -4.69 7.79
C ALA A 207 -14.28 -3.29 8.43
N ARG A 208 -14.13 -3.17 9.75
CA ARG A 208 -14.17 -1.84 10.38
C ARG A 208 -12.97 -0.95 10.01
N PRO A 209 -11.71 -1.41 10.04
CA PRO A 209 -10.55 -0.55 9.79
C PRO A 209 -10.58 0.14 8.42
N HIS A 210 -10.76 -0.62 7.34
CA HIS A 210 -10.84 -0.08 5.97
C HIS A 210 -12.21 0.57 5.69
N ALA A 211 -13.32 -0.14 5.92
CA ALA A 211 -14.63 0.38 5.54
C ALA A 211 -15.01 1.65 6.32
N ALA A 212 -14.63 1.81 7.60
CA ALA A 212 -14.97 3.03 8.34
C ALA A 212 -14.33 4.28 7.73
N VAL A 213 -13.10 4.19 7.21
CA VAL A 213 -12.47 5.35 6.55
C VAL A 213 -13.24 5.73 5.29
N HIS A 214 -13.57 4.74 4.45
CA HIS A 214 -14.38 4.96 3.24
C HIS A 214 -15.76 5.54 3.54
N LEU A 215 -16.50 4.89 4.44
CA LEU A 215 -17.88 5.25 4.76
C LEU A 215 -17.96 6.59 5.50
N ASN A 216 -17.02 6.89 6.40
CA ASN A 216 -17.09 8.11 7.19
C ASN A 216 -16.65 9.34 6.39
N LEU A 217 -15.67 9.23 5.48
CA LEU A 217 -15.32 10.31 4.55
C LEU A 217 -16.46 10.58 3.55
N GLY A 218 -17.21 9.54 3.20
CA GLY A 218 -18.53 9.61 2.59
C GLY A 218 -18.59 10.12 1.14
N ASN A 219 -19.82 10.25 0.64
CA ASN A 219 -20.17 10.64 -0.72
C ASN A 219 -19.42 9.86 -1.81
N GLN A 220 -18.66 10.51 -2.68
CA GLN A 220 -17.85 9.84 -3.71
C GLN A 220 -16.86 8.84 -3.11
N PHE A 221 -16.37 9.09 -1.89
CA PHE A 221 -15.34 8.30 -1.22
C PHE A 221 -15.86 7.00 -0.58
N SER A 222 -17.18 6.84 -0.43
CA SER A 222 -17.78 5.62 0.12
C SER A 222 -18.02 4.51 -0.90
N GLY A 223 -17.72 4.75 -2.18
CA GLY A 223 -18.02 3.81 -3.27
C GLY A 223 -16.80 3.45 -4.13
N PRO A 224 -17.02 2.68 -5.22
CA PRO A 224 -15.94 2.26 -6.13
C PRO A 224 -15.17 3.42 -6.77
N SER A 225 -15.76 4.62 -6.82
CA SER A 225 -15.12 5.85 -7.32
C SER A 225 -14.25 6.57 -6.28
N ALA A 226 -14.01 5.99 -5.10
CA ALA A 226 -13.20 6.61 -4.04
C ALA A 226 -11.76 6.95 -4.49
N THR A 227 -11.24 6.21 -5.46
CA THR A 227 -9.93 6.45 -6.09
C THR A 227 -9.82 7.81 -6.79
N ASN A 228 -10.94 8.48 -7.09
CA ASN A 228 -10.91 9.86 -7.59
C ASN A 228 -10.29 10.85 -6.59
N ASP A 229 -10.30 10.52 -5.30
CA ASP A 229 -9.67 11.30 -4.25
C ASP A 229 -8.28 10.73 -3.90
N PRO A 230 -7.18 11.52 -4.04
CA PRO A 230 -5.82 11.03 -3.79
C PRO A 230 -5.56 10.50 -2.37
N ILE A 231 -6.40 10.84 -1.37
CA ILE A 231 -6.25 10.28 -0.02
C ILE A 231 -6.50 8.76 -0.01
N PHE A 232 -7.20 8.22 -1.00
CA PHE A 232 -7.38 6.78 -1.21
C PHE A 232 -6.04 6.03 -1.16
N PHE A 233 -5.05 6.54 -1.90
CA PHE A 233 -3.76 5.88 -2.02
C PHE A 233 -2.97 5.90 -0.70
N ALA A 234 -3.10 6.96 0.09
CA ALA A 234 -2.49 7.03 1.43
C ALA A 234 -3.20 6.12 2.44
N HIS A 235 -4.53 6.03 2.38
CA HIS A 235 -5.32 5.10 3.18
C HIS A 235 -4.92 3.65 2.87
N HIS A 236 -4.91 3.25 1.60
CA HIS A 236 -4.56 1.90 1.17
C HIS A 236 -3.07 1.58 1.36
N ALA A 237 -2.18 2.57 1.30
CA ALA A 237 -0.79 2.37 1.71
C ALA A 237 -0.66 2.05 3.20
N PHE A 238 -1.56 2.54 4.07
CA PHE A 238 -1.58 2.16 5.49
C PHE A 238 -2.21 0.78 5.71
N ILE A 239 -3.27 0.42 4.96
CA ILE A 239 -3.78 -0.96 4.94
C ILE A 239 -2.67 -1.94 4.55
N ASP A 240 -1.90 -1.61 3.51
CA ASP A 240 -0.76 -2.40 3.08
C ASP A 240 0.37 -2.47 4.12
N HIS A 241 0.63 -1.36 4.83
CA HIS A 241 1.56 -1.34 5.95
C HIS A 241 1.12 -2.30 7.06
N LEU A 242 -0.17 -2.33 7.42
CA LEU A 242 -0.70 -3.25 8.42
C LEU A 242 -0.54 -4.72 8.01
N TRP A 243 -0.70 -5.03 6.71
CA TRP A 243 -0.41 -6.36 6.19
C TRP A 243 1.08 -6.71 6.30
N ALA A 244 1.98 -5.81 5.88
CA ALA A 244 3.41 -6.03 6.03
C ALA A 244 3.83 -6.21 7.51
N LEU A 245 3.20 -5.47 8.43
CA LEU A 245 3.40 -5.62 9.87
C LEU A 245 2.95 -6.99 10.39
N TRP A 246 1.81 -7.50 9.91
CA TRP A 246 1.34 -8.84 10.24
C TRP A 246 2.32 -9.92 9.77
N GLN A 247 2.80 -9.84 8.51
CA GLN A 247 3.80 -10.76 7.96
C GLN A 247 5.11 -10.75 8.75
N ARG A 248 5.60 -9.57 9.16
CA ARG A 248 6.82 -9.45 9.97
C ARG A 248 6.68 -10.02 11.38
N ARG A 249 5.48 -9.94 11.98
CA ARG A 249 5.20 -10.50 13.32
C ARG A 249 5.00 -12.02 13.30
N ARG A 250 4.66 -12.57 12.14
CA ARG A 250 4.41 -14.00 11.91
C ARG A 250 5.23 -14.50 10.72
N PRO A 251 6.58 -14.56 10.79
CA PRO A 251 7.41 -15.00 9.66
C PRO A 251 7.00 -16.38 9.12
N GLU A 252 6.52 -17.27 9.99
CA GLU A 252 5.97 -18.59 9.66
C GLU A 252 4.71 -18.53 8.78
N HIS A 253 3.96 -17.42 8.82
CA HIS A 253 2.76 -17.15 8.02
C HIS A 253 2.98 -16.03 7.00
N ALA A 254 4.21 -15.58 6.76
CA ALA A 254 4.48 -14.46 5.86
C ALA A 254 4.06 -14.75 4.40
N ASN A 255 3.97 -16.02 4.02
CA ASN A 255 3.47 -16.49 2.71
C ASN A 255 2.01 -16.94 2.72
N ASP A 256 1.30 -16.83 3.85
CA ASP A 256 -0.08 -17.28 3.92
C ASP A 256 -0.99 -16.33 3.13
N MET A 257 -1.64 -16.88 2.10
CA MET A 257 -2.61 -16.20 1.24
C MET A 257 -4.03 -16.76 1.42
N GLY A 258 -4.25 -17.52 2.50
CA GLY A 258 -5.51 -18.15 2.84
C GLY A 258 -5.90 -19.18 1.80
N VAL A 259 -7.03 -18.94 1.13
CA VAL A 259 -7.56 -19.84 0.08
C VAL A 259 -7.01 -19.53 -1.31
N LEU A 260 -6.21 -18.46 -1.49
CA LEU A 260 -5.64 -18.11 -2.78
C LEU A 260 -4.45 -19.00 -3.14
N SER A 261 -4.45 -19.50 -4.38
CA SER A 261 -3.25 -20.05 -5.00
C SER A 261 -2.24 -18.95 -5.30
N MET A 262 -0.96 -19.26 -5.11
CA MET A 262 0.15 -18.38 -5.47
C MET A 262 0.21 -18.09 -6.98
N ASP A 263 -0.31 -18.98 -7.81
CA ASP A 263 -0.37 -18.82 -9.27
C ASP A 263 -1.66 -18.13 -9.75
N ALA A 264 -2.62 -17.90 -8.86
CA ALA A 264 -3.84 -17.17 -9.20
C ALA A 264 -3.47 -15.78 -9.72
N LYS A 265 -4.12 -15.37 -10.82
CA LYS A 265 -3.85 -14.09 -11.46
C LYS A 265 -4.58 -12.96 -10.74
N LEU A 266 -3.87 -11.85 -10.52
CA LEU A 266 -4.48 -10.62 -10.05
C LEU A 266 -5.37 -10.03 -11.17
N PRO A 267 -6.66 -9.75 -10.89
CA PRO A 267 -7.53 -9.06 -11.84
C PRO A 267 -6.89 -7.79 -12.39
N ALA A 268 -7.08 -7.50 -13.68
CA ALA A 268 -6.47 -6.38 -14.42
C ALA A 268 -4.94 -6.41 -14.66
N PHE A 269 -4.17 -7.22 -13.93
CA PHE A 269 -2.70 -7.19 -14.01
C PHE A 269 -2.08 -8.39 -14.73
N ASP A 270 -2.80 -9.52 -14.81
CA ASP A 270 -2.32 -10.79 -15.40
C ASP A 270 -0.97 -11.30 -14.83
N VAL A 271 -0.65 -10.88 -13.60
CA VAL A 271 0.50 -11.39 -12.83
C VAL A 271 0.03 -12.26 -11.68
N PRO A 272 0.81 -13.31 -11.29
CA PRO A 272 0.40 -14.19 -10.22
C PRO A 272 0.53 -13.51 -8.85
N VAL A 273 -0.31 -13.93 -7.89
CA VAL A 273 -0.31 -13.46 -6.49
C VAL A 273 1.08 -13.55 -5.86
N SER A 274 1.87 -14.58 -6.20
CA SER A 274 3.24 -14.76 -5.72
C SER A 274 4.15 -13.53 -5.91
N THR A 275 3.89 -12.70 -6.94
CA THR A 275 4.69 -11.50 -7.24
C THR A 275 4.46 -10.34 -6.28
N VAL A 276 3.43 -10.40 -5.43
CA VAL A 276 3.05 -9.28 -4.55
C VAL A 276 3.02 -9.63 -3.07
N VAL A 277 3.38 -10.86 -2.70
CA VAL A 277 3.32 -11.32 -1.30
C VAL A 277 4.27 -10.52 -0.40
N HIS A 278 5.45 -10.16 -0.89
CA HIS A 278 6.47 -9.44 -0.10
C HIS A 278 6.75 -8.07 -0.68
N THR A 279 6.83 -7.04 0.16
CA THR A 279 7.09 -5.66 -0.29
C THR A 279 8.46 -5.48 -0.95
N GLU A 280 9.38 -6.42 -0.72
CA GLU A 280 10.73 -6.49 -1.29
C GLU A 280 10.87 -7.56 -2.38
N ALA A 281 9.75 -8.09 -2.89
CA ALA A 281 9.76 -8.89 -4.11
C ALA A 281 10.13 -8.02 -5.33
N ASP A 282 10.64 -8.68 -6.37
CA ASP A 282 10.98 -8.02 -7.63
C ASP A 282 9.77 -7.25 -8.19
N GLY A 283 10.02 -6.03 -8.67
CA GLY A 283 8.99 -5.10 -9.13
C GLY A 283 8.21 -4.34 -8.05
N LEU A 284 8.33 -4.70 -6.75
CA LEU A 284 7.77 -3.93 -5.63
C LEU A 284 8.84 -3.03 -4.98
N CYS A 285 9.86 -3.62 -4.36
CA CYS A 285 11.04 -2.94 -3.84
C CYS A 285 10.75 -1.72 -2.94
N TYR A 286 9.97 -1.91 -1.87
CA TYR A 286 9.73 -0.86 -0.87
C TYR A 286 9.62 -1.40 0.56
N ARG A 287 9.77 -0.48 1.51
CA ARG A 287 9.54 -0.65 2.95
C ARG A 287 8.67 0.48 3.49
N TYR A 288 8.19 0.29 4.71
CA TYR A 288 7.54 1.28 5.56
C TYR A 288 8.46 1.64 6.72
#